data_AF-A0A7Y9LLM5-F1
#
_entry.id   AF-A0A7Y9LLM5-F1
#
_cell.length_a   1.000
_cell.length_b   1.000
_cell.length_c   1.000
_cell.angle_alpha   90.00
_cell.angle_beta   90.00
_cell.angle_gamma   90.00
#
_symmetry.space_group_name_H-M   'P 1'
#
loop_
_entity.id
_entity.type
_entity.pdbx_description
1 polymer ?
#
loop_
_entity_poly.entity_id
_entity_poly.type
_entity_poly.pdbx_seq_one_letter_code
_entity_poly.pdbx_strand_id
1 'polypeptide(L)'
;MNDDALGAHVVEQLAIAQRDARAMNRDLVAMTCVGLLGEHVHDDARTAQVVARALCRTDADLGVILPDANDCARVVMDCGVRVAVEIDLE
;
A
#
# COMPACT_ATOMS: atom_id res chain seq x y z
N MET A 1 4.09 2.51 -17.13
CA MET A 1 3.40 1.27 -16.66
C MET A 1 1.91 1.58 -16.63
N ASN A 2 1.03 0.71 -17.12
CA ASN A 2 -0.41 0.93 -17.02
C ASN A 2 -0.94 0.42 -15.67
N ASP A 3 -2.16 0.81 -15.29
CA ASP A 3 -2.78 0.49 -14.00
C ASP A 3 -2.82 -1.02 -13.73
N ASP A 4 -3.13 -1.83 -14.76
CA ASP A 4 -3.21 -3.28 -14.62
C ASP A 4 -1.84 -3.90 -14.30
N ALA A 5 -0.79 -3.45 -14.99
CA ALA A 5 0.57 -3.91 -14.72
C ALA A 5 1.08 -3.45 -13.35
N LEU A 6 0.73 -2.23 -12.93
CA LEU A 6 1.05 -1.74 -11.59
C LEU A 6 0.33 -2.58 -10.52
N GLY A 7 -0.97 -2.81 -10.68
CA GLY A 7 -1.74 -3.62 -9.75
C GLY A 7 -1.21 -5.05 -9.65
N ALA A 8 -0.89 -5.68 -10.78
CA ALA A 8 -0.27 -7.01 -10.80
C ALA A 8 1.09 -7.03 -10.10
N HIS A 9 1.92 -6.01 -10.33
CA HIS A 9 3.22 -5.88 -9.67
C HIS A 9 3.08 -5.75 -8.14
N VAL A 10 2.14 -4.94 -7.65
CA VAL A 10 1.88 -4.83 -6.20
C VAL A 10 1.43 -6.15 -5.60
N VAL A 11 0.51 -6.87 -6.27
CA VAL A 11 0.06 -8.20 -5.82
C VAL A 11 1.23 -9.19 -5.73
N GLU A 12 2.11 -9.20 -6.74
CA GLU A 12 3.29 -10.07 -6.75
C GLU A 12 4.24 -9.77 -5.58
N GLN A 13 4.61 -8.50 -5.39
CA GLN A 13 5.49 -8.09 -4.29
C GLN A 13 4.88 -8.40 -2.93
N LEU A 14 3.58 -8.19 -2.77
CA LEU A 14 2.87 -8.49 -1.54
C LEU A 14 2.84 -9.99 -1.24
N ALA A 15 2.61 -10.83 -2.25
CA ALA A 15 2.64 -12.29 -2.09
C ALA A 15 4.04 -12.79 -1.65
N ILE A 16 5.10 -12.19 -2.18
CA ILE A 16 6.48 -12.50 -1.77
C ILE A 16 6.69 -12.11 -0.31
N ALA A 17 6.34 -10.89 0.07
CA ALA A 17 6.49 -10.40 1.44
C ALA A 17 5.70 -11.24 2.46
N GLN A 18 4.46 -11.61 2.13
CA GLN A 18 3.64 -12.49 2.97
C GLN A 18 4.24 -13.89 3.12
N ARG A 19 4.77 -14.46 2.03
CA ARG A 19 5.44 -15.77 2.08
C ARG A 19 6.66 -15.73 3.01
N ASP A 20 7.47 -14.69 2.88
CA ASP A 20 8.69 -14.55 3.67
C ASP A 20 8.38 -14.24 5.14
N ALA A 21 7.34 -13.44 5.44
CA ALA A 21 6.83 -13.23 6.79
C ALA A 21 6.39 -14.55 7.45
N ARG A 22 5.60 -15.36 6.73
CA ARG A 22 5.14 -16.68 7.21
C ARG A 22 6.30 -17.64 7.46
N ALA A 23 7.33 -17.62 6.62
CA ALA A 23 8.54 -18.43 6.83
C ALA A 23 9.28 -18.06 8.14
N MET A 24 9.09 -16.84 8.63
CA MET A 24 9.62 -16.36 9.91
C MET A 24 8.64 -16.51 11.09
N ASN A 25 7.48 -17.17 10.90
CA ASN A 25 6.37 -17.21 11.86
C ASN A 25 5.91 -15.80 12.29
N ARG A 26 5.84 -14.87 11.33
CA ARG A 26 5.35 -13.51 11.52
C ARG A 26 4.22 -13.22 10.55
N ASP A 27 3.38 -12.26 10.91
CA ASP A 27 2.35 -11.72 10.03
C ASP A 27 2.79 -10.38 9.48
N LEU A 28 2.46 -10.14 8.21
CA LEU A 28 2.62 -8.84 7.59
C LEU A 28 1.44 -7.95 8.03
N VAL A 29 1.72 -6.85 8.72
CA VAL A 29 0.68 -6.00 9.33
C VAL A 29 0.45 -4.69 8.58
N ALA A 30 1.47 -4.19 7.89
CA ALA A 30 1.37 -3.01 7.05
C ALA A 30 2.42 -3.03 5.94
N MET A 31 2.22 -2.20 4.92
CA MET A 31 3.20 -1.91 3.88
C MET A 31 3.36 -0.41 3.65
N THR A 32 4.49 -0.03 3.08
CA THR A 32 4.72 1.33 2.55
C THR A 32 5.27 1.23 1.13
N CYS A 33 4.93 2.19 0.28
CA CYS A 33 5.50 2.31 -1.05
C CYS A 33 6.76 3.18 -0.98
N VAL A 34 7.86 2.72 -1.57
CA VAL A 34 9.16 3.40 -1.51
C VAL A 34 9.58 3.96 -2.87
N GLY A 35 10.47 4.96 -2.85
CA GLY A 35 11.00 5.61 -4.05
C GLY A 35 9.90 6.25 -4.91
N LEU A 36 10.05 6.18 -6.23
CA LEU A 36 9.12 6.78 -7.18
C LEU A 36 7.68 6.28 -7.04
N LEU A 37 7.48 5.02 -6.62
CA LEU A 37 6.13 4.53 -6.37
C LEU A 37 5.53 5.17 -5.11
N GLY A 38 6.33 5.40 -4.08
CA GLY A 38 5.92 6.13 -2.88
C GLY A 38 5.48 7.55 -3.22
N GLU A 39 6.30 8.27 -4.00
CA GLU A 39 5.97 9.61 -4.49
C GLU A 39 4.66 9.63 -5.28
N HIS A 40 4.49 8.71 -6.24
CA HIS A 40 3.24 8.65 -7.01
C HIS A 40 2.02 8.24 -6.17
N VAL A 41 2.16 7.35 -5.18
CA VAL A 41 1.06 7.00 -4.28
C VAL A 41 0.68 8.19 -3.40
N HIS A 42 1.65 9.01 -3.02
CA HIS A 42 1.43 10.23 -2.24
C HIS A 42 0.77 11.32 -3.09
N ASP A 43 1.18 11.51 -4.36
CA ASP A 43 0.75 12.66 -5.18
C ASP A 43 -0.34 12.37 -6.22
N ASP A 44 -0.56 11.10 -6.60
CA ASP A 44 -1.53 10.71 -7.64
C ASP A 44 -2.61 9.79 -7.07
N ALA A 45 -3.81 10.36 -6.92
CA ALA A 45 -5.00 9.66 -6.46
C ALA A 45 -5.33 8.40 -7.28
N ARG A 46 -5.06 8.40 -8.59
CA ARG A 46 -5.29 7.22 -9.44
C ARG A 46 -4.32 6.11 -9.07
N THR A 47 -3.04 6.44 -8.94
CA THR A 47 -2.01 5.50 -8.51
C THR A 47 -2.31 4.96 -7.10
N ALA A 48 -2.67 5.83 -6.14
CA ALA A 48 -3.09 5.45 -4.80
C ALA A 48 -4.28 4.47 -4.81
N GLN A 49 -5.29 4.73 -5.65
CA GLN A 49 -6.44 3.85 -5.82
C GLN A 49 -6.06 2.48 -6.40
N VAL A 50 -5.16 2.44 -7.39
CA VAL A 50 -4.71 1.17 -7.98
C VAL A 50 -3.99 0.31 -6.93
N VAL A 51 -3.10 0.91 -6.15
CA VAL A 51 -2.38 0.23 -5.06
C VAL A 51 -3.35 -0.25 -3.98
N ALA A 52 -4.28 0.59 -3.54
CA ALA A 52 -5.27 0.21 -2.53
C ALA A 52 -6.17 -0.95 -2.99
N ARG A 53 -6.61 -0.95 -4.26
CA ARG A 53 -7.40 -2.05 -4.82
C ARG A 53 -6.60 -3.34 -4.95
N ALA A 54 -5.32 -3.26 -5.28
CA ALA A 54 -4.42 -4.42 -5.32
C ALA A 54 -4.30 -5.04 -3.92
N LEU A 55 -4.10 -4.20 -2.90
CA LEU A 55 -4.06 -4.59 -1.49
C LEU A 55 -5.33 -5.32 -1.05
N CYS A 56 -6.51 -4.72 -1.24
CA CYS A 56 -7.78 -5.34 -0.83
C CYS A 56 -8.01 -6.73 -1.47
N ARG A 57 -7.49 -6.97 -2.68
CA ARG A 57 -7.62 -8.28 -3.35
C ARG A 57 -6.75 -9.36 -2.72
N THR A 58 -5.65 -8.98 -2.09
CA THR A 58 -4.69 -9.90 -1.50
C THR A 58 -4.90 -10.05 0.00
N ASP A 59 -5.10 -8.94 0.72
CA ASP A 59 -5.28 -8.89 2.16
C ASP A 59 -5.95 -7.57 2.56
N ALA A 60 -7.24 -7.63 2.90
CA ALA A 60 -8.02 -6.46 3.29
C ALA A 60 -7.68 -5.95 4.70
N ASP A 61 -7.06 -6.79 5.54
CA ASP A 61 -6.66 -6.40 6.87
C ASP A 61 -5.29 -5.70 6.86
N LEU A 62 -4.52 -5.83 5.78
CA LEU A 62 -3.20 -5.21 5.67
C LEU A 62 -3.31 -3.67 5.60
N GLY A 63 -2.58 -2.99 6.48
CA GLY A 63 -2.53 -1.53 6.48
C GLY A 63 -1.55 -0.94 5.45
N VAL A 64 -1.74 0.33 5.12
CA VAL A 64 -0.78 1.14 4.35
C VAL A 64 -0.25 2.26 5.22
N ILE A 65 1.05 2.47 5.16
CA ILE A 65 1.74 3.60 5.79
C ILE A 65 1.95 4.67 4.71
N LEU A 66 1.51 5.89 4.98
CA LEU A 66 1.71 7.07 4.14
C LEU A 66 2.46 8.16 4.92
N PRO A 67 3.25 9.00 4.25
CA PRO A 67 4.06 10.03 4.92
C PRO A 67 3.21 11.11 5.60
N ASP A 68 2.01 11.39 5.09
CA ASP A 68 1.11 12.41 5.63
C ASP A 68 -0.37 12.06 5.37
N ALA A 69 -1.26 12.79 6.05
CA ALA A 69 -2.71 12.67 5.88
C ALA A 69 -3.20 13.58 4.74
N ASN A 70 -3.00 13.16 3.48
CA ASN A 70 -3.41 13.91 2.29
C ASN A 70 -4.65 13.33 1.59
N ASP A 71 -5.03 13.88 0.43
CA ASP A 71 -6.18 13.40 -0.34
C ASP A 71 -6.00 11.96 -0.85
N CYS A 72 -4.76 11.53 -1.15
CA CYS A 72 -4.48 10.15 -1.52
C CYS A 72 -4.70 9.19 -0.34
N ALA A 73 -4.38 9.59 0.90
CA ALA A 73 -4.72 8.83 2.09
C ALA A 73 -6.25 8.61 2.21
N ARG A 74 -7.05 9.62 1.87
CA ARG A 74 -8.52 9.49 1.83
C ARG A 74 -8.96 8.52 0.74
N VAL A 75 -8.37 8.57 -0.45
CA VAL A 75 -8.67 7.63 -1.54
C VAL A 75 -8.37 6.19 -1.15
N VAL A 76 -7.27 5.95 -0.43
CA VAL A 76 -6.92 4.63 0.10
C VAL A 76 -7.94 4.15 1.13
N MET A 77 -8.36 5.02 2.05
CA MET A 77 -9.40 4.72 3.03
C MET A 77 -10.77 4.45 2.38
N ASP A 78 -11.14 5.20 1.34
CA ASP A 78 -12.38 5.00 0.58
C ASP A 78 -12.41 3.64 -0.15
N CYS A 79 -11.23 3.05 -0.40
CA CYS A 79 -11.12 1.68 -0.92
C CYS A 79 -11.24 0.61 0.16
N GLY A 80 -11.39 0.98 1.44
CA GLY A 80 -11.51 0.07 2.58
C GLY A 80 -10.18 -0.35 3.21
N VAL A 81 -9.08 0.30 2.88
CA VAL A 81 -7.74 0.00 3.42
C VAL A 81 -7.46 0.86 4.65
N ARG A 82 -6.91 0.26 5.70
CA ARG A 82 -6.47 0.99 6.90
C ARG A 82 -5.22 1.81 6.59
N VAL A 83 -5.24 3.10 6.89
CA VAL A 83 -4.07 3.99 6.72
C VAL A 83 -3.47 4.34 8.08
N ALA A 84 -2.16 4.19 8.19
CA ALA A 84 -1.35 4.79 9.24
C ALA A 84 -0.53 5.93 8.61
N VAL A 85 -0.38 7.03 9.35
CA VAL A 85 0.37 8.20 8.90
C VAL A 85 1.66 8.28 9.69
N GLU A 86 2.79 8.43 8.99
CA GLU A 86 4.07 8.70 9.64
C GLU A 86 4.02 10.09 10.29
N ILE A 87 4.40 10.17 11.56
CA ILE A 87 4.51 11.44 12.27
C ILE A 87 5.98 11.62 12.58
N ASP A 88 6.62 12.56 11.88
CA ASP A 88 7.95 13.02 12.24
C ASP A 88 7.84 13.82 13.54
N LEU A 89 8.30 13.20 14.64
CA LEU A 89 8.44 13.85 15.93
C LEU A 89 9.80 14.55 15.95
N GLU A 90 9.84 15.82 15.51
CA GLU A 90 10.97 16.73 15.73
C GLU A 90 11.09 17.17 17.20
#